data_AF-A0A5C8LFH5-F1
#
_entry.id   AF-A0A5C8LFH5-F1
#
_cell.length_a   1.000
_cell.length_b   1.000
_cell.length_c   1.000
_cell.angle_alpha   90.00
_cell.angle_beta   90.00
_cell.angle_gamma   90.00
#
_symmetry.space_group_name_H-M   'P 1'
#
loop_
_entity.id
_entity.type
_entity.pdbx_description
1 polymer ?
#
loop_
_entity_poly.entity_id
_entity_poly.type
_entity_poly.pdbx_seq_one_letter_code
_entity_poly.pdbx_strand_id
1 'polypeptide(L)'
;MDDLFKRRKKDIEEIKESKIIRQNLIKDVPGIKNFNKWFDELSVEEFDIVWKNEKLKNKVKSRIRHPGGLHEWLMVSRANVFKNWGITANKIKILRTEIDKVIFKNPPGYHGGPGSTKAHNEILDLIDTSESYDEFKNKLINWSEKRLNGGKESLPKEFFN
;
A
#
# COMPACT_ATOMS: atom_id res chain seq x y z
N MET A 1 30.75 37.12 15.40
CA MET A 1 30.05 36.35 16.46
C MET A 1 28.53 36.36 16.28
N ASP A 2 27.96 37.44 15.73
CA ASP A 2 26.51 37.67 15.62
C ASP A 2 25.79 36.84 14.53
N ASP A 3 26.49 36.51 13.44
CA ASP A 3 25.90 35.80 12.29
C ASP A 3 25.72 34.29 12.53
N LEU A 4 26.68 33.65 13.22
CA LEU A 4 26.58 32.26 13.65
C LEU A 4 25.41 32.04 14.62
N PHE A 5 25.14 33.01 15.50
CA PHE A 5 24.07 32.92 16.49
C PHE A 5 22.69 33.08 15.84
N LYS A 6 22.56 33.99 14.85
CA LYS A 6 21.36 34.17 14.04
C LYS A 6 21.05 32.92 13.21
N ARG A 7 22.06 32.34 12.56
CA ARG A 7 21.93 31.09 11.80
C ARG A 7 21.45 29.93 12.68
N ARG A 8 22.09 29.73 13.84
CA ARG A 8 21.69 28.68 14.79
C ARG A 8 20.26 28.82 15.31
N LYS A 9 19.77 30.05 15.53
CA LYS A 9 18.37 30.28 15.92
C LYS A 9 17.40 29.90 14.80
N LYS A 10 17.70 30.27 13.55
CA LYS A 10 16.90 29.91 12.38
C LYS A 10 16.82 28.40 12.19
N ASP A 11 17.96 27.70 12.28
CA ASP A 11 18.00 26.24 12.16
C ASP A 11 17.12 25.55 13.23
N ILE A 12 17.15 26.05 14.47
CA ILE A 12 16.30 25.53 15.57
C ILE A 12 14.81 25.75 15.28
N GLU A 13 14.44 26.89 14.71
CA GLU A 13 13.06 27.22 14.36
C GLU A 13 12.52 26.31 13.25
N GLU A 14 13.33 26.08 12.21
CA GLU A 14 13.00 25.18 11.10
C GLU A 14 12.85 23.71 11.58
N ILE A 15 13.71 23.26 12.51
CA ILE A 15 13.58 21.94 13.14
C ILE A 15 12.27 21.84 13.95
N LYS A 16 11.87 22.89 14.68
CA LYS A 16 10.61 22.89 15.43
C LYS A 16 9.41 22.85 14.49
N GLU A 17 9.43 23.66 13.43
CA GLU A 17 8.34 23.73 12.45
C GLU A 17 8.18 22.39 11.73
N SER A 18 9.26 21.80 11.23
CA SER A 18 9.23 20.47 10.61
C SER A 18 8.69 19.40 11.55
N LYS A 19 9.08 19.41 12.83
CA LYS A 19 8.55 18.48 13.84
C LYS A 19 7.05 18.65 14.05
N ILE A 20 6.54 19.89 14.11
CA ILE A 20 5.10 20.16 14.24
C ILE A 20 4.35 19.66 13.00
N ILE A 21 4.89 19.90 11.80
CA ILE A 21 4.30 19.42 10.53
C ILE A 21 4.23 17.89 10.53
N ARG A 22 5.33 17.19 10.85
CA ARG A 22 5.35 15.72 10.93
C ARG A 22 4.37 15.17 11.96
N GLN A 23 4.29 15.80 13.13
CA GLN A 23 3.30 15.43 14.15
C GLN A 23 1.86 15.61 13.67
N ASN A 24 1.58 16.64 12.87
CA ASN A 24 0.24 16.85 12.31
C ASN A 24 -0.09 15.84 11.20
N LEU A 25 0.90 15.41 10.41
CA LEU A 25 0.72 14.39 9.37
C LEU A 25 0.26 13.04 9.93
N ILE A 26 0.75 12.65 11.12
CA ILE A 26 0.42 11.36 11.73
C ILE A 26 -0.86 11.38 12.59
N LYS A 27 -1.44 12.55 12.86
CA LYS A 27 -2.65 12.69 13.69
C LYS A 27 -3.93 12.27 12.97
N ASP A 28 -3.99 12.44 11.65
CA ASP A 28 -5.13 12.00 10.86
C ASP A 28 -4.75 11.59 9.43
N VAL A 29 -5.60 10.77 8.83
CA VAL A 29 -5.49 10.36 7.42
C VAL A 29 -6.35 11.30 6.57
N PRO A 30 -5.80 11.96 5.55
CA PRO A 30 -6.55 12.93 4.76
C PRO A 30 -7.62 12.28 3.87
N GLY A 31 -8.42 13.15 3.24
CA GLY A 31 -9.37 12.74 2.20
C GLY A 31 -8.69 12.16 0.95
N ILE A 32 -9.49 11.54 0.08
CA ILE A 32 -9.05 10.83 -1.13
C ILE A 32 -8.10 11.67 -2.00
N LYS A 33 -8.42 12.95 -2.21
CA LYS A 33 -7.65 13.87 -3.07
C LYS A 33 -6.17 13.99 -2.66
N ASN A 34 -5.90 14.03 -1.36
CA ASN A 34 -4.55 14.26 -0.83
C ASN A 34 -3.89 12.97 -0.31
N PHE A 35 -4.58 11.83 -0.39
CA PHE A 35 -4.13 10.59 0.23
C PHE A 35 -2.81 10.10 -0.35
N ASN A 36 -2.64 10.10 -1.67
CA ASN A 36 -1.43 9.55 -2.27
C ASN A 36 -0.19 10.33 -1.84
N LYS A 37 -0.24 11.67 -1.94
CA LYS A 37 0.83 12.56 -1.48
C LYS A 37 1.16 12.32 0.00
N TRP A 38 0.15 12.30 0.86
CA TRP A 38 0.34 12.04 2.29
C TRP A 38 0.97 10.67 2.55
N PHE A 39 0.50 9.61 1.90
CA PHE A 39 1.03 8.26 2.08
C PHE A 39 2.49 8.22 1.66
N ASP A 40 2.83 8.82 0.52
CA ASP A 40 4.17 8.80 -0.06
C ASP A 40 5.16 9.64 0.77
N GLU A 41 4.72 10.76 1.38
CA GLU A 41 5.54 11.66 2.19
C GLU A 41 5.94 11.12 3.58
N LEU A 42 5.15 10.19 4.14
CA LEU A 42 5.49 9.59 5.44
C LEU A 42 6.77 8.75 5.33
N SER A 43 7.61 8.80 6.35
CA SER A 43 8.62 7.76 6.58
C SER A 43 7.97 6.43 6.97
N VAL A 44 8.75 5.35 6.98
CA VAL A 44 8.27 4.04 7.44
C VAL A 44 7.86 4.12 8.92
N GLU A 45 8.65 4.79 9.74
CA GLU A 45 8.42 4.93 11.18
C GLU A 45 7.15 5.73 11.48
N GLU A 46 6.93 6.82 10.76
CA GLU A 46 5.70 7.62 10.90
C GLU A 46 4.47 6.84 10.44
N PHE A 47 4.59 6.10 9.32
CA PHE A 47 3.50 5.26 8.86
C PHE A 47 3.18 4.16 9.86
N ASP A 48 4.17 3.55 10.50
CA ASP A 48 3.96 2.55 11.55
C ASP A 48 3.22 3.10 12.77
N ILE A 49 3.46 4.37 13.14
CA ILE A 49 2.68 5.04 14.19
C ILE A 49 1.20 5.13 13.77
N VAL A 50 0.95 5.56 12.53
CA VAL A 50 -0.41 5.64 11.97
C VAL A 50 -1.06 4.24 11.89
N TRP A 51 -0.29 3.24 11.48
CA TRP A 51 -0.77 1.88 11.26
C TRP A 51 -1.10 1.14 12.56
N LYS A 52 -0.40 1.44 13.65
CA LYS A 52 -0.70 0.92 15.00
C LYS A 52 -2.03 1.44 15.56
N ASN A 53 -2.52 2.58 15.07
CA ASN A 53 -3.82 3.12 15.45
C ASN A 53 -4.94 2.53 14.57
N GLU A 54 -5.81 1.70 15.15
CA GLU A 54 -6.87 1.00 14.39
C GLU A 54 -7.83 1.95 13.64
N LYS A 55 -8.16 3.11 14.21
CA LYS A 55 -9.03 4.10 13.54
C LYS A 55 -8.36 4.66 12.30
N LEU A 56 -7.07 5.00 12.40
CA LEU A 56 -6.31 5.56 11.27
C LEU A 56 -5.99 4.47 10.24
N LYS A 57 -5.57 3.28 10.65
CA LYS A 57 -5.39 2.11 9.80
C LYS A 57 -6.63 1.81 8.95
N ASN A 58 -7.82 1.85 9.54
CA ASN A 58 -9.06 1.66 8.79
C ASN A 58 -9.33 2.78 7.79
N LYS A 59 -9.00 4.03 8.11
CA LYS A 59 -9.01 5.13 7.13
C LYS A 59 -8.02 4.87 5.99
N VAL A 60 -6.78 4.48 6.28
CA VAL A 60 -5.77 4.15 5.25
C VAL A 60 -6.30 3.07 4.30
N LYS A 61 -6.79 1.95 4.85
CA LYS A 61 -7.37 0.87 4.04
C LYS A 61 -8.52 1.38 3.17
N SER A 62 -9.41 2.20 3.73
CA SER A 62 -10.52 2.82 2.97
C SER A 62 -10.02 3.69 1.82
N ARG A 63 -8.95 4.48 2.01
CA ARG A 63 -8.39 5.35 0.96
C ARG A 63 -7.66 4.59 -0.14
N ILE A 64 -7.02 3.47 0.20
CA ILE A 64 -6.42 2.57 -0.79
C ILE A 64 -7.50 1.90 -1.64
N ARG A 65 -8.56 1.39 -1.00
CA ARG A 65 -9.71 0.75 -1.67
C ARG A 65 -10.57 1.70 -2.51
N HIS A 66 -10.28 3.00 -2.54
CA HIS A 66 -11.09 3.95 -3.29
C HIS A 66 -10.55 4.16 -4.73
N PRO A 67 -11.41 4.21 -5.76
CA PRO A 67 -12.81 3.77 -5.73
C PRO A 67 -12.91 2.25 -5.52
N GLY A 68 -14.05 1.79 -5.01
CA GLY A 68 -14.34 0.36 -4.82
C GLY A 68 -14.60 -0.35 -6.14
N GLY A 69 -14.90 -1.66 -6.09
CA GLY A 69 -15.13 -2.49 -7.28
C GLY A 69 -13.85 -3.03 -7.93
N LEU A 70 -12.71 -2.92 -7.22
CA LEU A 70 -11.41 -3.35 -7.69
C LEU A 70 -10.81 -4.35 -6.69
N HIS A 71 -10.28 -5.46 -7.18
CA HIS A 71 -9.50 -6.42 -6.41
C HIS A 71 -8.07 -5.89 -6.22
N GLU A 72 -7.61 -5.87 -4.96
CA GLU A 72 -6.25 -5.46 -4.62
C GLU A 72 -5.27 -6.64 -4.59
N TRP A 73 -4.32 -6.67 -5.54
CA TRP A 73 -3.21 -7.62 -5.51
C TRP A 73 -2.19 -7.26 -4.41
N LEU A 74 -1.91 -5.96 -4.26
CA LEU A 74 -1.23 -5.42 -3.08
C LEU A 74 -2.27 -5.24 -1.98
N MET A 75 -2.55 -6.34 -1.27
CA MET A 75 -3.64 -6.44 -0.31
C MET A 75 -3.54 -5.38 0.79
N VAL A 76 -4.59 -4.56 0.93
CA VAL A 76 -4.58 -3.40 1.83
C VAL A 76 -4.36 -3.75 3.31
N SER A 77 -4.53 -5.01 3.70
CA SER A 77 -4.20 -5.52 5.04
C SER A 77 -2.70 -5.53 5.35
N ARG A 78 -1.84 -5.34 4.34
CA ARG A 78 -0.37 -5.30 4.43
C ARG A 78 0.23 -3.99 3.93
N ALA A 79 -0.52 -2.88 3.99
CA ALA A 79 -0.03 -1.58 3.53
C ALA A 79 1.28 -1.14 4.22
N ASN A 80 1.52 -1.55 5.47
CA ASN A 80 2.80 -1.33 6.16
C ASN A 80 3.98 -2.07 5.51
N VAL A 81 3.77 -3.28 5.02
CA VAL A 81 4.80 -4.04 4.27
C VAL A 81 5.15 -3.31 2.98
N PHE A 82 4.14 -2.84 2.23
CA PHE A 82 4.38 -2.08 1.00
C PHE A 82 5.06 -0.74 1.25
N LYS A 83 4.75 -0.09 2.39
CA LYS A 83 5.45 1.12 2.81
C LYS A 83 6.92 0.84 3.09
N ASN A 84 7.23 -0.27 3.76
CA ASN A 84 8.61 -0.71 3.99
C ASN A 84 9.35 -1.04 2.69
N TRP A 85 8.67 -1.59 1.68
CA TRP A 85 9.23 -1.80 0.34
C TRP A 85 9.31 -0.52 -0.51
N GLY A 86 8.92 0.64 0.00
CA GLY A 86 8.97 1.92 -0.73
C GLY A 86 7.93 2.05 -1.85
N ILE A 87 6.85 1.28 -1.81
CA ILE A 87 5.81 1.32 -2.85
C ILE A 87 4.89 2.51 -2.63
N THR A 88 4.68 3.30 -3.69
CA THR A 88 3.80 4.47 -3.65
C THR A 88 2.32 4.07 -3.59
N ALA A 89 1.49 4.93 -2.99
CA ALA A 89 0.04 4.75 -2.98
C ALA A 89 -0.54 4.66 -4.39
N ASN A 90 0.05 5.39 -5.36
CA ASN A 90 -0.37 5.28 -6.75
C ASN A 90 -0.08 3.90 -7.33
N LYS A 91 1.12 3.34 -7.11
CA LYS A 91 1.47 2.00 -7.59
C LYS A 91 0.53 0.93 -7.00
N ILE A 92 0.20 1.01 -5.71
CA ILE A 92 -0.80 0.12 -5.08
C ILE A 92 -2.15 0.20 -5.81
N LYS A 93 -2.58 1.40 -6.21
CA LYS A 93 -3.90 1.63 -6.83
C LYS A 93 -3.98 1.21 -8.30
N ILE A 94 -2.93 1.43 -9.09
CA ILE A 94 -2.94 1.04 -10.51
C ILE A 94 -2.79 -0.47 -10.69
N LEU A 95 -2.15 -1.15 -9.74
CA LEU A 95 -2.03 -2.60 -9.71
C LEU A 95 -3.29 -3.29 -9.15
N ARG A 96 -4.48 -2.81 -9.53
CA ARG A 96 -5.76 -3.43 -9.15
C ARG A 96 -6.49 -3.86 -10.41
N THR A 97 -7.34 -4.87 -10.27
CA THR A 97 -8.17 -5.39 -11.38
C THR A 97 -9.64 -5.25 -11.02
N GLU A 98 -10.51 -4.91 -11.98
CA GLU A 98 -11.96 -4.92 -11.74
C GLU A 98 -12.42 -6.30 -11.24
N ILE A 99 -13.28 -6.33 -10.21
CA ILE A 99 -13.64 -7.58 -9.52
C ILE A 99 -14.33 -8.61 -10.42
N ASP A 100 -15.04 -8.15 -11.46
CA ASP A 100 -15.73 -8.99 -12.44
C ASP A 100 -14.78 -9.65 -13.45
N LYS A 101 -13.60 -9.06 -13.64
CA LYS A 101 -12.50 -9.61 -14.46
C LYS A 101 -11.64 -10.60 -13.69
N VAL A 102 -11.79 -10.71 -12.36
CA VAL A 102 -11.03 -11.65 -11.54
C VAL A 102 -11.79 -12.98 -11.39
N ILE A 103 -11.35 -13.97 -12.18
CA ILE A 103 -11.88 -15.33 -12.14
C ILE A 103 -10.80 -16.27 -11.61
N PHE A 104 -11.04 -16.82 -10.42
CA PHE A 104 -10.15 -17.80 -9.79
C PHE A 104 -10.41 -19.21 -10.31
N LYS A 105 -9.38 -20.04 -10.36
CA LYS A 105 -9.43 -21.49 -10.66
C LYS A 105 -8.61 -22.28 -9.64
N ASN A 106 -9.06 -23.47 -9.24
CA ASN A 106 -8.40 -24.35 -8.25
C ASN A 106 -8.44 -23.88 -6.77
N PRO A 107 -9.64 -23.71 -6.16
CA PRO A 107 -10.96 -24.02 -6.70
C PRO A 107 -11.51 -22.84 -7.53
N PRO A 108 -12.46 -23.13 -8.44
CA PRO A 108 -13.12 -22.09 -9.23
C PRO A 108 -13.88 -21.11 -8.32
N GLY A 109 -13.89 -19.83 -8.69
CA GLY A 109 -14.68 -18.83 -7.97
C GLY A 109 -14.50 -17.42 -8.50
N TYR A 110 -15.39 -16.54 -8.08
CA TYR A 110 -15.34 -15.11 -8.34
C TYR A 110 -14.97 -14.36 -7.07
N HIS A 111 -14.68 -13.07 -7.21
CA HIS A 111 -14.44 -12.20 -6.06
C HIS A 111 -15.58 -12.29 -5.03
N GLY A 112 -15.24 -12.45 -3.75
CA GLY A 112 -16.20 -12.61 -2.65
C GLY A 112 -16.74 -14.03 -2.43
N GLY A 113 -16.48 -14.98 -3.33
CA GLY A 113 -16.86 -16.39 -3.17
C GLY A 113 -15.79 -17.27 -2.48
N PRO A 114 -16.07 -18.56 -2.21
CA PRO A 114 -15.12 -19.47 -1.54
C PRO A 114 -13.74 -19.57 -2.21
N GLY A 115 -13.70 -19.57 -3.55
CA GLY A 115 -12.43 -19.56 -4.30
C GLY A 115 -11.58 -18.29 -4.07
N SER A 116 -12.24 -17.16 -3.77
CA SER A 116 -11.61 -15.90 -3.40
C SER A 116 -10.96 -15.98 -2.03
N THR A 117 -11.58 -16.62 -1.04
CA THR A 117 -10.99 -16.77 0.31
C THR A 117 -9.65 -17.50 0.25
N LYS A 118 -9.58 -18.62 -0.48
CA LYS A 118 -8.31 -19.33 -0.66
C LYS A 118 -7.27 -18.48 -1.38
N ALA A 119 -7.68 -17.79 -2.46
CA ALA A 119 -6.77 -16.92 -3.20
C ALA A 119 -6.21 -15.78 -2.34
N HIS A 120 -7.04 -15.13 -1.53
CA HIS A 120 -6.61 -14.09 -0.61
C HIS A 120 -5.59 -14.61 0.41
N ASN A 121 -5.83 -15.79 1.01
CA ASN A 121 -4.89 -16.37 1.98
C ASN A 121 -3.55 -16.71 1.33
N GLU A 122 -3.55 -17.23 0.10
CA GLU A 122 -2.32 -17.51 -0.65
C GLU A 122 -1.58 -16.21 -0.99
N ILE A 123 -2.26 -15.17 -1.48
CA ILE A 123 -1.62 -13.88 -1.79
C ILE A 123 -1.04 -13.25 -0.53
N LEU A 124 -1.73 -13.34 0.62
CA LEU A 124 -1.20 -12.90 1.91
C LEU A 124 0.10 -13.63 2.26
N ASP A 125 0.15 -14.95 2.08
CA ASP A 125 1.35 -15.76 2.30
C ASP A 125 2.50 -15.35 1.36
N LEU A 126 2.21 -15.07 0.08
CA LEU A 126 3.21 -14.55 -0.84
C LEU A 126 3.79 -13.20 -0.38
N ILE A 127 2.95 -12.31 0.16
CA ILE A 127 3.41 -11.02 0.70
C ILE A 127 4.28 -11.25 1.94
N ASP A 128 3.79 -12.06 2.89
CA ASP A 128 4.40 -12.25 4.21
C ASP A 128 5.73 -13.04 4.14
N THR A 129 5.93 -13.83 3.09
CA THR A 129 7.16 -14.61 2.85
C THR A 129 8.13 -13.95 1.88
N SER A 130 7.85 -12.74 1.39
CA SER A 130 8.75 -12.02 0.48
C SER A 130 9.55 -10.95 1.22
N GLU A 131 10.82 -10.82 0.86
CA GLU A 131 11.72 -9.82 1.44
C GLU A 131 11.61 -8.48 0.70
N SER A 132 11.12 -8.50 -0.54
CA SER A 132 11.00 -7.32 -1.40
C SER A 132 9.75 -7.36 -2.29
N TYR A 133 9.41 -6.20 -2.86
CA TYR A 133 8.35 -6.11 -3.85
C TYR A 133 8.64 -6.92 -5.12
N ASP A 134 9.89 -6.97 -5.58
CA ASP A 134 10.23 -7.73 -6.79
C ASP A 134 10.11 -9.24 -6.58
N GLU A 135 10.47 -9.73 -5.39
CA GLU A 135 10.24 -11.12 -5.04
C GLU A 135 8.75 -11.45 -4.97
N PHE A 136 7.95 -10.62 -4.29
CA PHE A 136 6.50 -10.76 -4.25
C PHE A 136 5.89 -10.76 -5.66
N LYS A 137 6.29 -9.81 -6.50
CA LYS A 137 5.86 -9.68 -7.89
C LYS A 137 6.11 -10.97 -8.68
N ASN A 138 7.31 -11.52 -8.60
CA ASN A 138 7.66 -12.77 -9.29
C ASN A 138 6.84 -13.96 -8.76
N LYS A 139 6.67 -14.06 -7.44
CA LYS A 139 5.80 -15.09 -6.83
C LYS A 139 4.35 -14.96 -7.27
N LEU A 140 3.81 -13.73 -7.31
CA LEU A 140 2.43 -13.46 -7.73
C LEU A 140 2.21 -13.82 -9.20
N ILE A 141 3.13 -13.47 -10.09
CA ILE A 141 3.07 -13.83 -11.52
C ILE A 141 3.03 -15.36 -11.66
N ASN A 142 3.94 -16.08 -10.99
CA ASN A 142 3.96 -17.55 -11.04
C ASN A 142 2.70 -18.19 -10.41
N TRP A 143 2.20 -17.61 -9.32
CA TRP A 143 0.96 -18.04 -8.66
C TRP A 143 -0.25 -17.85 -9.58
N SER A 144 -0.31 -16.75 -10.32
CA SER A 144 -1.45 -16.40 -11.19
C SER A 144 -1.69 -17.43 -12.29
N GLU A 145 -0.63 -18.04 -12.85
CA GLU A 145 -0.74 -19.10 -13.85
C GLU A 145 -1.57 -20.30 -13.35
N LYS A 146 -1.46 -20.59 -12.06
CA LYS A 146 -2.15 -21.71 -11.41
C LYS A 146 -3.53 -21.34 -10.90
N ARG A 147 -3.76 -20.06 -10.58
CA ARG A 147 -4.91 -19.61 -9.79
C ARG A 147 -5.86 -18.66 -10.50
N LEU A 148 -5.47 -18.03 -11.60
CA LEU A 148 -6.35 -17.19 -12.41
C LEU A 148 -6.71 -17.85 -13.73
N ASN A 149 -7.96 -17.69 -14.14
CA ASN A 149 -8.33 -17.92 -15.53
C ASN A 149 -7.64 -16.84 -16.38
N GLY A 150 -6.96 -17.24 -17.46
CA GLY A 150 -6.06 -16.34 -18.23
C GLY A 150 -4.64 -16.20 -17.66
N GLY A 151 -4.34 -16.81 -16.50
CA GLY A 151 -2.98 -16.84 -15.94
C GLY A 151 -2.45 -15.44 -15.63
N LYS A 152 -1.18 -15.20 -15.95
CA LYS A 152 -0.52 -13.89 -15.72
C LYS A 152 -1.12 -12.76 -16.54
N GLU A 153 -1.75 -13.06 -17.68
CA GLU A 153 -2.38 -12.05 -18.54
C GLU A 153 -3.61 -11.41 -17.89
N SER A 154 -4.13 -12.02 -16.81
CA SER A 154 -5.20 -11.48 -15.98
C SER A 154 -4.71 -10.52 -14.89
N LEU A 155 -3.39 -10.32 -14.77
CA LEU A 155 -2.79 -9.29 -13.92
C LEU A 155 -2.67 -7.96 -14.68
N PRO A 156 -2.68 -6.81 -13.98
CA PRO A 156 -2.36 -5.51 -14.56
C PRO A 156 -1.02 -5.51 -15.30
N LYS A 157 -0.98 -4.88 -16.48
CA LYS A 157 0.23 -4.84 -17.34
C LYS A 157 1.41 -4.19 -16.63
N GLU A 158 1.14 -3.29 -15.69
CA GLU A 158 2.13 -2.58 -14.88
C GLU A 158 2.92 -3.47 -13.92
N PHE A 159 2.57 -4.76 -13.77
CA PHE A 159 3.42 -5.76 -13.13
C PHE A 159 4.58 -6.23 -14.00
N PHE A 160 4.54 -5.98 -15.32
CA PHE A 160 5.54 -6.45 -16.29
C PHE A 160 6.42 -5.32 -16.84
N ASN A 161 6.20 -4.09 -16.37
CA ASN A 161 6.98 -2.91 -16.71
C ASN A 161 8.10 -2.66 -15.69
#